data_AF-A0A968WC27-F1
#
_entry.id   AF-A0A968WC27-F1
#
_cell.length_a   1.000
_cell.length_b   1.000
_cell.length_c   1.000
_cell.angle_alpha   90.00
_cell.angle_beta   90.00
_cell.angle_gamma   90.00
#
_symmetry.space_group_name_H-M   'P 1'
#
loop_
_entity.id
_entity.type
_entity.pdbx_description
1 polymer ?
#
loop_
_entity_poly.entity_id
_entity_poly.type
_entity_poly.pdbx_seq_one_letter_code
_entity_poly.pdbx_strand_id
1 'polypeptide(L)' 'MKTKWGTCNTQAKRIWLNLELAKKAQHCLEYVVVHEMVHLLERSHGERFVALMNKFMPNWRFYKDELNRSALGDY' A
#
# COMPACT_ATOMS: atom_id res chain seq x y z
N MET A 1 12.67 2.40 -4.25
CA MET A 1 12.97 2.23 -2.80
C MET A 1 13.62 0.86 -2.63
N LYS A 2 14.50 0.65 -1.63
CA LYS A 2 15.19 -0.65 -1.50
C LYS A 2 14.38 -1.70 -0.71
N THR A 3 13.52 -1.28 0.21
CA THR A 3 12.92 -2.19 1.20
C THR A 3 11.40 -2.03 1.39
N LYS A 4 10.76 -1.10 0.68
CA LYS A 4 9.32 -0.82 0.82
C LYS A 4 8.66 -0.66 -0.54
N TRP A 5 7.38 -1.02 -0.62
CA TRP A 5 6.55 -0.84 -1.81
C TRP A 5 6.02 0.59 -1.95
N GLY A 6 5.77 1.28 -0.84
CA GLY A 6 5.33 2.67 -0.80
C GLY A 6 5.73 3.36 0.50
N THR A 7 5.56 4.69 0.53
CA THR A 7 5.58 5.47 1.76
C THR A 7 4.82 6.79 1.58
N CYS A 8 4.17 7.24 2.66
CA CYS A 8 3.47 8.52 2.71
C CYS A 8 4.17 9.51 3.65
N ASN A 9 4.49 10.69 3.14
CA ASN A 9 4.81 11.85 3.96
C ASN A 9 3.53 12.66 4.20
N THR A 10 2.95 12.49 5.38
CA THR A 10 1.65 13.09 5.74
C THR A 10 1.71 14.61 5.92
N GLN A 11 2.86 15.17 6.31
CA GLN A 11 3.04 16.62 6.46
C GLN A 11 3.09 17.32 5.10
N ALA A 12 3.86 16.76 4.16
CA ALA A 12 4.00 17.30 2.82
C ALA A 12 2.89 16.83 1.86
N LYS A 13 1.99 15.94 2.32
CA LYS A 13 0.95 15.26 1.52
C LYS A 13 1.52 14.62 0.24
N ARG A 14 2.67 13.93 0.37
CA ARG A 14 3.35 13.26 -0.75
C ARG A 14 3.38 11.75 -0.56
N ILE A 15 2.99 11.03 -1.60
CA ILE A 15 3.06 9.57 -1.66
C ILE A 15 4.17 9.19 -2.62
N TRP A 16 5.02 8.26 -2.21
CA TRP A 16 6.10 7.71 -3.02
C TRP A 16 5.83 6.23 -3.22
N LEU A 17 5.98 5.76 -4.46
CA LEU A 17 5.77 4.38 -4.84
C LEU A 17 7.06 3.80 -5.36
N ASN A 18 7.27 2.50 -5.14
CA ASN A 18 8.39 1.78 -5.69
C ASN A 18 8.12 1.42 -7.15
N LEU A 19 9.07 1.71 -8.05
CA LEU A 19 8.95 1.42 -9.48
C LEU A 19 8.80 -0.08 -9.78
N GLU A 20 9.30 -0.94 -8.89
CA GLU A 20 9.09 -2.40 -8.99
C GLU A 20 7.61 -2.80 -8.95
N LEU A 21 6.70 -1.94 -8.46
CA LEU A 21 5.26 -2.16 -8.57
C LEU A 21 4.77 -2.21 -10.01
N ALA A 22 5.47 -1.61 -10.96
CA ALA A 22 5.13 -1.68 -12.38
C ALA A 22 5.21 -3.11 -12.96
N LYS A 23 5.91 -4.02 -12.27
CA LYS A 23 6.02 -5.44 -12.63
C LYS A 23 4.96 -6.31 -11.95
N LYS A 24 4.13 -5.73 -11.07
CA LYS A 24 3.10 -6.44 -10.30
C LYS A 24 1.73 -6.28 -10.95
N ALA A 25 0.80 -7.15 -10.57
CA ALA A 25 -0.58 -7.01 -11.00
C ALA A 25 -1.16 -5.65 -10.58
N GLN A 26 -2.07 -5.11 -11.38
CA GLN A 26 -2.60 -3.75 -11.19
C GLN A 26 -3.26 -3.56 -9.81
N HIS A 27 -3.98 -4.57 -9.31
CA HIS A 27 -4.62 -4.50 -7.99
C HIS A 27 -3.62 -4.43 -6.83
N CYS A 28 -2.41 -4.96 -7.00
CA CYS A 28 -1.33 -4.81 -6.01
C CYS A 28 -0.80 -3.38 -5.96
N LEU A 29 -0.70 -2.70 -7.12
CA LEU A 29 -0.37 -1.28 -7.18
C LEU A 29 -1.49 -0.44 -6.52
N GLU A 30 -2.74 -0.70 -6.87
CA GLU A 30 -3.90 -0.02 -6.28
C GLU A 30 -3.94 -0.19 -4.75
N TYR A 31 -3.66 -1.39 -4.25
CA TYR A 31 -3.55 -1.66 -2.81
C TYR A 31 -2.53 -0.73 -2.14
N VAL A 32 -1.32 -0.60 -2.69
CA VAL A 32 -0.28 0.27 -2.12
C VAL A 32 -0.70 1.74 -2.18
N VAL A 33 -1.29 2.19 -3.29
CA VAL A 33 -1.79 3.56 -3.42
C VAL A 33 -2.85 3.87 -2.36
N VAL A 34 -3.87 3.00 -2.22
CA VAL A 34 -4.93 3.16 -1.22
C VAL A 34 -4.34 3.13 0.19
N HIS A 35 -3.40 2.24 0.47
CA HIS A 35 -2.70 2.16 1.77
C HIS A 35 -2.05 3.49 2.13
N GLU A 36 -1.23 4.05 1.23
CA GLU A 36 -0.53 5.31 1.48
C GLU A 36 -1.48 6.51 1.54
N MET A 37 -2.60 6.47 0.80
CA MET A 37 -3.64 7.50 0.90
C MET A 37 -4.38 7.44 2.24
N VAL A 38 -4.69 6.24 2.75
CA VAL A 38 -5.30 6.08 4.08
C VAL A 38 -4.39 6.65 5.16
N HIS A 39 -3.06 6.60 4.99
CA HIS A 39 -2.12 7.26 5.91
C HIS A 39 -2.27 8.78 6.02
N LEU A 40 -2.89 9.44 5.02
CA LEU A 40 -3.25 10.87 5.13
C LEU A 40 -4.42 11.10 6.10
N LEU A 41 -5.25 10.09 6.35
CA LEU A 41 -6.43 10.15 7.22
C LEU A 41 -6.16 9.55 8.62
N GLU A 42 -5.36 8.49 8.67
CA GLU A 42 -4.99 7.76 9.88
C GLU A 42 -3.53 7.29 9.79
N ARG A 43 -2.67 7.83 10.65
CA ARG A 43 -1.21 7.59 10.58
C ARG A 43 -0.81 6.19 11.05
N SER A 44 -1.58 5.62 11.98
CA SER A 44 -1.29 4.30 12.56
C SER A 44 -2.04 3.19 11.82
N HIS A 45 -1.65 1.92 12.00
CA HIS A 45 -2.37 0.77 11.44
C HIS A 45 -3.43 0.20 12.41
N GLY A 46 -4.07 1.06 13.20
CA GLY A 46 -5.09 0.68 14.19
C GLY A 46 -6.46 0.33 13.60
N GLU A 47 -7.48 0.19 14.46
CA GLU A 47 -8.85 -0.18 14.04
C GLU A 47 -9.44 0.77 12.99
N ARG A 48 -9.23 2.08 13.17
CA ARG A 48 -9.67 3.09 12.20
C ARG A 48 -9.03 2.91 10.83
N PHE A 49 -7.74 2.55 10.78
CA PHE A 49 -7.05 2.24 9.53
C PHE A 49 -7.69 1.04 8.84
N VAL A 50 -7.94 -0.04 9.59
CA VAL A 50 -8.60 -1.25 9.06
C VAL A 50 -9.99 -0.93 8.55
N ALA A 51 -10.77 -0.11 9.26
CA ALA A 51 -12.10 0.31 8.84
C ALA A 51 -12.06 1.12 7.52
N LEU A 52 -11.10 2.04 7.38
CA LEU A 52 -10.92 2.82 6.15
C LEU A 52 -10.48 1.93 4.97
N MET A 53 -9.54 1.00 5.19
CA MET A 53 -9.13 0.04 4.18
C MET A 53 -10.30 -0.85 3.74
N ASN A 54 -11.10 -1.37 4.68
CA ASN A 54 -12.28 -2.17 4.37
C ASN A 54 -13.33 -1.37 3.57
N LYS A 55 -13.46 -0.06 3.85
CA LYS A 55 -14.38 0.83 3.13
C LYS A 55 -13.92 1.11 1.70
N PHE A 56 -12.63 1.43 1.51
CA PHE A 56 -12.12 1.87 0.21
C PHE A 56 -11.66 0.72 -0.68
N MET A 57 -11.26 -0.41 -0.09
CA MET A 57 -10.79 -1.58 -0.83
C MET A 57 -11.08 -2.86 -0.03
N PRO A 58 -12.32 -3.39 -0.04
CA PRO A 58 -12.73 -4.53 0.80
C PRO A 58 -11.82 -5.77 0.73
N ASN A 59 -11.19 -6.03 -0.42
CA ASN A 59 -10.31 -7.18 -0.65
C ASN A 59 -8.81 -6.92 -0.38
N TRP A 60 -8.47 -5.79 0.26
CA TRP A 60 -7.07 -5.37 0.46
C TRP A 60 -6.17 -6.41 1.13
N ARG A 61 -6.72 -7.28 1.99
CA ARG A 61 -5.97 -8.34 2.66
C ARG A 61 -5.47 -9.38 1.66
N PHE A 62 -6.30 -9.76 0.70
CA PHE A 62 -5.91 -10.68 -0.37
C PHE A 62 -4.80 -10.08 -1.24
N TYR A 63 -4.94 -8.81 -1.65
CA TYR A 63 -3.92 -8.13 -2.46
C TYR A 63 -2.62 -7.91 -1.69
N LYS A 64 -2.69 -7.65 -0.38
CA LYS A 64 -1.51 -7.59 0.50
C LYS A 64 -0.78 -8.93 0.51
N ASP A 65 -1.49 -10.03 0.68
CA ASP A 65 -0.90 -11.36 0.74
C ASP A 65 -0.29 -11.77 -0.60
N GLU A 66 -0.96 -11.46 -1.71
CA GLU A 66 -0.43 -11.66 -3.06
C GLU A 66 0.86 -10.83 -3.29
N LEU A 67 0.84 -9.55 -2.92
CA LEU A 67 2.01 -8.68 -3.04
C LEU A 67 3.19 -9.22 -2.21
N ASN A 68 2.93 -9.73 -1.00
CA ASN A 68 3.96 -10.29 -0.12
C ASN A 68 4.56 -11.61 -0.63
N ARG A 69 3.80 -12.41 -1.39
CA ARG A 69 4.32 -13.65 -2.01
C ARG A 69 5.29 -13.40 -3.16
N SER A 70 5.33 -12.17 -3.66
CA SER A 70 6.18 -11.77 -4.78
C SER A 70 7.20 -10.74 -4.28
N ALA A 71 8.04 -11.16 -3.33
CA ALA A 71 8.85 -10.27 -2.51
C ALA A 71 9.72 -9.31 -3.35
N LEU A 72 10.08 -8.20 -2.71
CA LEU A 72 10.83 -7.12 -3.31
C LEU A 72 12.25 -7.62 -3.61
N GLY A 73 12.53 -8.01 -4.85
CA GLY A 73 13.84 -8.53 -5.28
C GLY A 73 13.89 -10.00 -5.70
N ASP A 74 12.76 -10.68 -5.94
CA ASP A 74 12.73 -12.07 -6.44
C ASP A 74 13.16 -12.21 -7.94
N TYR A 75 14.20 -11.51 -8.38
CA TYR A 75 14.81 -11.65 -9.71
C TYR A 75 16.33 -11.70 -9.64
#